data_AF-A0A951GKW6-F1
#
_entry.id   AF-A0A951GKW6-F1
#
_cell.length_a   1.000
_cell.length_b   1.000
_cell.length_c   1.000
_cell.angle_alpha   90.00
_cell.angle_beta   90.00
_cell.angle_gamma   90.00
#
_symmetry.space_group_name_H-M   'P 1'
#
loop_
_entity.id
_entity.type
_entity.pdbx_description
1 polymer ?
#
loop_
_entity_poly.entity_id
_entity_poly.type
_entity_poly.pdbx_seq_one_letter_code
_entity_poly.pdbx_strand_id
1 'polypeptide(L)' 'MAKAARKPLIFSTASKAPAVAADAANDAARTFLAARIPTPLLRQLKSFAAERGRKLQDVVEEAMTEYLANQRH' A
#
# COMPACT_ATOMS: atom_id res chain seq x y z
N MET A 1 -11.78 53.39 18.62
CA MET A 1 -11.12 52.51 17.63
C MET A 1 -11.31 51.06 18.08
N ALA A 2 -12.17 50.29 17.41
CA ALA A 2 -12.53 48.93 17.82
C ALA A 2 -11.51 47.91 17.29
N LYS A 3 -10.94 47.10 18.18
CA LYS A 3 -9.94 46.06 17.86
C LYS A 3 -10.67 44.75 17.56
N ALA A 4 -10.70 44.35 16.29
CA ALA A 4 -11.37 43.12 15.87
C ALA A 4 -10.67 41.88 16.45
N ALA A 5 -11.39 41.12 17.28
CA ALA A 5 -10.91 39.85 17.84
C ALA A 5 -10.93 38.77 16.75
N ARG A 6 -9.77 38.19 16.42
CA ARG A 6 -9.68 37.05 15.48
C ARG A 6 -9.99 35.76 16.23
N LYS A 7 -11.10 35.10 15.88
CA LYS A 7 -11.46 33.75 16.36
C LYS A 7 -10.48 32.72 15.77
N PRO A 8 -9.91 31.81 16.56
CA PRO A 8 -9.11 30.71 16.02
C PRO A 8 -10.03 29.67 15.36
N LEU A 9 -9.67 29.24 14.15
CA LEU A 9 -10.31 28.11 13.47
C LEU A 9 -9.84 26.81 14.13
N ILE A 10 -10.75 26.14 14.83
CA ILE A 10 -10.50 24.83 15.43
C ILE A 10 -10.87 23.76 14.40
N PHE A 11 -9.89 23.00 13.94
CA PHE A 11 -10.14 21.83 13.10
C PHE A 11 -10.55 20.67 14.02
N SER A 12 -11.82 20.28 13.95
CA SER A 12 -12.35 19.11 14.66
C SER A 12 -11.76 17.84 14.02
N THR A 13 -10.83 17.17 14.72
CA THR A 13 -10.32 15.85 14.34
C THR A 13 -11.28 14.75 14.80
N ALA A 14 -12.53 14.83 14.33
CA ALA A 14 -13.50 13.77 14.51
C ALA A 14 -13.87 13.21 13.14
N SER A 15 -13.01 12.35 12.60
CA SER A 15 -13.43 11.38 11.60
C SER A 15 -13.07 9.99 12.09
N LYS A 16 -14.04 9.41 12.79
CA LYS A 16 -14.12 8.00 13.13
C LYS A 16 -14.38 7.24 11.83
N ALA A 17 -13.44 6.42 11.40
CA ALA A 17 -13.67 5.36 10.42
C ALA A 17 -12.94 4.08 10.87
N PRO A 18 -13.66 3.01 11.23
CA PRO A 18 -13.08 1.73 11.61
C PRO A 18 -12.84 0.90 10.34
N ALA A 19 -11.58 0.74 9.92
CA ALA A 19 -11.26 -0.15 8.79
C ALA A 19 -9.89 -0.84 8.89
N VAL A 20 -9.17 -0.73 10.01
CA VAL A 20 -7.79 -1.26 10.12
C VAL A 20 -7.74 -2.63 10.83
N ALA A 21 -8.86 -3.12 11.37
CA ALA A 21 -8.87 -4.35 12.17
C ALA A 21 -8.90 -5.65 11.33
N ALA A 22 -9.32 -5.58 10.07
CA ALA A 22 -9.34 -6.76 9.19
C ALA A 22 -7.96 -7.09 8.60
N ASP A 23 -7.07 -6.10 8.44
CA ASP A 23 -5.71 -6.30 7.92
C ASP A 23 -4.79 -6.92 8.98
N ALA A 24 -4.97 -6.57 10.25
CA ALA A 24 -4.08 -6.99 11.34
C ALA A 24 -4.05 -8.51 11.56
N ALA A 25 -5.17 -9.20 11.33
CA ALA A 25 -5.22 -10.67 11.44
C ALA A 25 -4.54 -11.38 10.25
N ASN A 26 -4.48 -10.72 9.08
CA ASN A 26 -3.82 -11.23 7.89
C ASN A 26 -2.31 -10.90 7.89
N ASP A 27 -1.91 -9.80 8.54
CA ASP A 27 -0.52 -9.41 8.76
C ASP A 27 0.28 -10.47 9.54
N ALA A 28 -0.37 -11.20 10.46
CA ALA A 28 0.27 -12.27 11.23
C ALA A 28 0.76 -13.46 10.38
N ALA A 29 0.29 -13.59 9.13
CA ALA A 29 0.71 -14.64 8.19
C ALA A 29 1.69 -14.14 7.10
N ARG A 30 1.98 -12.83 7.04
CA ARG A 30 2.88 -12.27 6.02
C ARG A 30 4.31 -12.71 6.29
N THR A 31 4.85 -13.52 5.38
CA THR A 31 6.26 -13.93 5.40
C THR A 31 7.07 -13.01 4.50
N PHE A 32 8.14 -12.43 5.04
CA PHE A 32 9.05 -11.61 4.26
C PHE A 32 10.00 -12.47 3.44
N LEU A 33 9.97 -12.27 2.12
CA LEU A 33 10.90 -12.90 1.19
C LEU A 33 11.93 -11.88 0.72
N ALA A 34 13.21 -12.19 0.93
CA ALA A 34 14.31 -11.43 0.37
C ALA A 34 14.82 -12.14 -0.89
N ALA A 35 14.60 -11.53 -2.06
CA ALA A 35 15.06 -12.05 -3.34
C ALA A 35 16.07 -11.11 -3.99
N ARG A 36 17.14 -11.67 -4.57
CA ARG A 36 18.05 -10.91 -5.44
C ARG A 36 17.46 -10.87 -6.84
N ILE A 37 17.04 -9.67 -7.25
CA ILE A 37 16.47 -9.42 -8.57
C ILE A 37 17.48 -8.62 -9.39
N PRO A 38 17.77 -9.00 -10.64
CA PRO A 38 18.60 -8.19 -11.54
C PRO A 38 18.04 -6.76 -11.68
N THR A 39 18.92 -5.77 -11.67
CA THR A 39 18.53 -4.34 -11.72
C THR A 39 17.63 -3.97 -12.90
N PRO A 40 17.84 -4.48 -14.13
CA PRO A 40 16.97 -4.18 -15.27
C PRO A 40 15.53 -4.65 -15.04
N LEU A 41 15.37 -5.87 -14.51
CA LEU A 41 14.06 -6.45 -14.21
C LEU A 41 13.34 -5.68 -13.10
N LEU A 42 14.08 -5.27 -12.05
CA LEU A 42 13.51 -4.45 -10.98
C LEU A 42 12.97 -3.11 -11.51
N ARG A 43 13.64 -2.48 -12.48
CA ARG A 43 13.17 -1.23 -13.10
C ARG A 43 11.86 -1.45 -13.85
N GLN A 44 11.75 -2.53 -14.62
CA GLN A 44 10.54 -2.87 -15.36
C GLN A 44 9.35 -3.15 -14.42
N LEU A 45 9.59 -3.87 -13.32
CA LEU A 45 8.54 -4.12 -12.32
C LEU A 45 8.08 -2.81 -11.65
N LYS A 46 9.01 -1.89 -11.38
CA LYS A 46 8.67 -0.57 -10.83
C LYS A 46 7.87 0.28 -11.80
N SER A 47 8.23 0.33 -13.08
CA SER A 47 7.46 1.07 -14.09
C SER A 47 6.05 0.50 -14.23
N PHE A 48 5.95 -0.83 -14.30
CA PHE A 48 4.66 -1.52 -14.37
C PHE A 48 3.76 -1.28 -13.15
N ALA A 49 4.35 -1.29 -11.94
CA ALA A 49 3.61 -0.95 -10.72
C ALA A 49 3.14 0.52 -10.72
N ALA A 50 3.99 1.43 -11.21
CA ALA A 50 3.66 2.86 -11.33
C ALA A 50 2.54 3.11 -12.35
N GLU A 51 2.57 2.44 -13.52
CA GLU A 51 1.50 2.51 -14.52
C GLU A 51 0.14 2.06 -13.98
N ARG A 52 0.15 1.09 -13.05
CA ARG A 52 -1.06 0.60 -12.37
C ARG A 52 -1.43 1.40 -11.12
N GLY A 53 -0.61 2.36 -10.69
CA GLY A 53 -0.81 3.11 -9.44
C GLY A 53 -0.81 2.23 -8.18
N ARG A 54 -0.12 1.07 -8.20
CA ARG A 54 -0.09 0.10 -7.09
C ARG A 54 1.31 -0.06 -6.52
N LYS A 55 1.44 -0.64 -5.32
CA LYS A 55 2.75 -0.95 -4.74
C LYS A 55 3.39 -2.10 -5.52
N LEU A 56 4.72 -2.04 -5.65
CA LEU A 56 5.50 -3.11 -6.25
C LEU A 56 5.25 -4.47 -5.59
N GLN A 57 5.08 -4.49 -4.26
CA GLN A 57 4.83 -5.70 -3.48
C GLN A 57 3.53 -6.39 -3.91
N ASP A 58 2.43 -5.65 -3.95
CA ASP A 58 1.11 -6.16 -4.36
C ASP A 58 1.15 -6.73 -5.78
N VAL A 59 1.83 -6.03 -6.69
CA VAL A 59 1.95 -6.48 -8.09
C VAL A 59 2.79 -7.75 -8.22
N VAL A 60 3.86 -7.86 -7.44
CA VAL A 60 4.71 -9.07 -7.42
C VAL A 60 3.97 -10.24 -6.78
N GLU A 61 3.24 -10.01 -5.68
CA GLU A 61 2.43 -11.03 -5.01
C GLU A 61 1.35 -11.59 -5.93
N GLU A 62 0.62 -10.73 -6.63
CA GLU A 62 -0.40 -11.12 -7.60
C GLU A 62 0.22 -11.97 -8.73
N ALA A 63 1.32 -11.49 -9.33
CA ALA A 63 2.00 -12.21 -10.41
C ALA A 63 2.55 -13.57 -9.96
N MET A 64 3.09 -13.66 -8.74
CA MET A 64 3.57 -14.92 -8.17
C MET A 64 2.42 -15.88 -7.90
N THR A 65 1.30 -15.37 -7.38
CA THR A 65 0.09 -16.18 -7.12
C THR A 65 -0.46 -16.74 -8.41
N GLU A 66 -0.57 -15.93 -9.46
CA GLU A 66 -1.03 -16.34 -10.78
C GLU A 66 -0.08 -17.37 -11.40
N TYR A 67 1.24 -17.14 -11.33
CA TYR A 67 2.23 -18.10 -11.81
C TYR A 67 2.11 -19.46 -11.11
N LEU A 68 1.99 -19.47 -9.78
CA LEU A 68 1.85 -20.69 -9.00
C LEU A 68 0.52 -21.39 -9.25
N ALA A 69 -0.57 -20.66 -9.47
CA ALA A 69 -1.85 -21.25 -9.84
C ALA A 69 -1.76 -21.96 -11.19
N ASN A 70 -1.09 -21.35 -12.17
CA ASN A 70 -0.90 -21.91 -13.51
C ASN A 70 0.08 -23.10 -13.55
N GLN A 71 0.97 -23.24 -12.56
CA GLN A 71 1.94 -24.33 -12.43
C GLN A 71 1.34 -25.63 -11.85
N ARG A 72 0.09 -25.62 -11.36
CA ARG A 72 -0.54 -26.79 -10.71
C ARG A 72 -1.31 -27.70 -11.68
N HIS A 73 -1.06 -27.56 -12.98
CA HIS A 73 -1.56 -28.42 -14.06
C HIS A 73 -0.41 -29.19 -14.70
#